data_AF-A0AAU9IJU2-F1
#
_entry.id   AF-A0AAU9IJU2-F1
#
_cell.length_a   1.000
_cell.length_b   1.000
_cell.length_c   1.000
_cell.angle_alpha   90.00
_cell.angle_beta   90.00
_cell.angle_gamma   90.00
#
_symmetry.space_group_name_H-M   'P 1'
#
loop_
_entity.id
_entity.type
_entity.pdbx_description
1 polymer ?
#
loop_
_entity_poly.entity_id
_entity_poly.type
_entity_poly.pdbx_seq_one_letter_code
_entity_poly.pdbx_strand_id
1 'polypeptide(L)'
;MNHDCSVFCYKDEHIFFAILSSLTLLIYLPLSIMWRPIWQSINSNANIYLSPQFLISKSIFQIFSVALNKTLKHYNQSLEGLVYFVVTLVFIAYTIFYKPYNYHRCNLWTRISLLCLAWSLMLSSIYYAVTYHNFSFWISMQFGGWIILIAIAWVIQHKKYPSLLYSPKGVNINTLFKFALTKQVMLEEVIKKHSHAYEVYDESAGSQINSKNILLSHDINS
;
A
#
# COMPACT_ATOMS: atom_id res chain seq x y z
N MET A 1 48.70 -8.61 23.20
CA MET A 1 47.42 -8.44 22.49
C MET A 1 47.64 -7.41 21.37
N ASN A 2 48.18 -7.82 20.21
CA ASN A 2 48.64 -6.93 19.13
C ASN A 2 48.15 -7.38 17.73
N HIS A 3 46.93 -7.91 17.58
CA HIS A 3 46.48 -8.48 16.29
C HIS A 3 45.31 -7.80 15.57
N ASP A 4 44.71 -6.73 16.09
CA ASP A 4 43.52 -6.12 15.46
C ASP A 4 43.63 -4.61 15.16
N CYS A 5 44.79 -4.10 14.73
CA CYS A 5 44.97 -2.66 14.45
C CYS A 5 45.69 -2.31 13.12
N SER A 6 45.82 -3.20 12.14
CA SER A 6 46.47 -2.82 10.88
C SER A 6 45.93 -3.48 9.61
N VAL A 7 44.71 -4.02 9.62
CA VAL A 7 44.08 -4.47 8.38
C VAL A 7 43.21 -3.34 7.83
N PHE A 8 43.87 -2.29 7.33
CA PHE A 8 43.30 -1.41 6.31
C PHE A 8 43.10 -2.25 5.03
N CYS A 9 42.08 -3.11 4.99
CA CYS A 9 41.73 -3.95 3.84
C CYS A 9 40.92 -3.21 2.76
N TYR A 10 41.00 -1.88 2.73
CA TYR A 10 40.36 -1.04 1.73
C TYR A 10 41.44 -0.33 0.91
N LYS A 11 42.21 -1.10 0.12
CA LYS A 11 43.03 -0.52 -0.95
C LYS A 11 42.31 -0.68 -2.29
N ASP A 12 42.24 0.43 -3.00
CA ASP A 12 41.84 0.66 -4.39
C ASP A 12 40.54 -0.03 -4.84
N GLU A 13 40.55 -1.31 -5.22
CA GLU A 13 39.40 -1.98 -5.84
C GLU A 13 38.21 -2.13 -4.88
N HIS A 14 38.44 -2.40 -3.59
CA HIS A 14 37.35 -2.54 -2.61
C HIS A 14 36.61 -1.23 -2.37
N ILE A 15 37.30 -0.08 -2.46
CA ILE A 15 36.67 1.24 -2.34
C ILE A 15 35.76 1.48 -3.55
N PHE A 16 36.20 1.12 -4.75
CA PHE A 16 35.39 1.21 -5.96
C PHE A 16 34.10 0.38 -5.85
N PHE A 17 34.19 -0.90 -5.45
CA PHE A 17 33.00 -1.74 -5.26
C PHE A 17 32.09 -1.23 -4.13
N ALA A 18 32.65 -0.70 -3.05
CA ALA A 18 31.87 -0.12 -1.95
C ALA A 18 31.09 1.13 -2.40
N ILE A 19 31.72 2.02 -3.17
CA ILE A 19 31.07 3.20 -3.74
C ILE A 19 29.98 2.78 -4.73
N LEU A 20 30.29 1.86 -5.66
CA LEU A 20 29.33 1.38 -6.66
C LEU A 20 28.11 0.71 -6.02
N SER A 21 28.33 -0.14 -5.01
CA SER A 21 27.26 -0.77 -4.23
C SER A 21 26.41 0.26 -3.49
N SER A 22 27.06 1.24 -2.85
CA SER A 22 26.37 2.33 -2.15
C SER A 22 25.52 3.17 -3.09
N LEU A 23 26.04 3.51 -4.27
CA LEU A 23 25.31 4.28 -5.30
C LEU A 23 24.15 3.46 -5.88
N THR A 24 24.35 2.17 -6.11
CA THR A 24 23.30 1.24 -6.54
C THR A 24 22.17 1.17 -5.52
N LEU A 25 22.50 1.02 -4.23
CA LEU A 25 21.50 1.02 -3.15
C LEU A 25 20.77 2.36 -3.05
N LEU A 26 21.48 3.47 -3.21
CA LEU A 26 20.93 4.82 -3.15
C LEU A 26 19.92 5.08 -4.27
N ILE A 27 20.12 4.52 -5.46
CA ILE A 27 19.17 4.62 -6.60
C ILE A 27 18.05 3.57 -6.48
N TYR A 28 18.41 2.33 -6.14
CA TYR A 28 17.48 1.20 -6.07
C TYR A 28 16.41 1.39 -4.99
N LEU A 29 16.77 1.89 -3.81
CA LEU A 29 15.82 2.10 -2.72
C LEU A 29 14.66 3.04 -3.09
N PRO A 30 14.87 4.29 -3.56
CA PRO A 30 13.78 5.16 -3.96
C PRO A 30 13.01 4.61 -5.15
N LEU A 31 13.68 4.01 -6.14
CA LEU A 31 13.02 3.33 -7.25
C LEU A 31 12.10 2.20 -6.78
N SER A 32 12.55 1.37 -5.83
CA SER A 32 11.75 0.28 -5.27
C SER A 32 10.53 0.79 -4.50
N ILE A 33 10.68 1.92 -3.80
CA ILE A 33 9.58 2.57 -3.07
C ILE A 33 8.54 3.15 -4.05
N MET A 34 8.98 3.71 -5.18
CA MET A 34 8.09 4.30 -6.19
C MET A 34 7.45 3.26 -7.11
N TRP A 35 8.20 2.24 -7.55
CA TRP A 35 7.66 1.21 -8.43
C TRP A 35 6.68 0.28 -7.74
N ARG A 36 6.80 0.09 -6.42
CA ARG A 36 5.87 -0.78 -5.68
C ARG A 36 4.41 -0.32 -5.76
N PRO A 37 4.04 0.93 -5.45
CA PRO A 37 2.67 1.41 -5.62
C PRO A 37 2.24 1.43 -7.09
N ILE A 38 3.14 1.74 -8.03
CA ILE A 38 2.83 1.72 -9.48
C ILE A 38 2.50 0.29 -9.93
N TRP A 39 3.34 -0.68 -9.59
CA TRP A 39 3.10 -2.10 -9.90
C TRP A 39 1.81 -2.61 -9.24
N GLN A 40 1.53 -2.19 -8.00
CA GLN A 40 0.27 -2.51 -7.32
C GLN A 40 -0.96 -1.87 -8.01
N SER A 41 -0.81 -0.70 -8.62
CA SER A 41 -1.89 -0.07 -9.40
C SER A 41 -2.14 -0.76 -10.75
N ILE A 42 -1.11 -1.34 -11.36
CA ILE A 42 -1.20 -2.04 -12.64
C ILE A 42 -1.78 -3.46 -12.45
N ASN A 43 -1.40 -4.15 -11.37
CA ASN A 43 -1.87 -5.50 -11.09
C ASN A 43 -3.18 -5.50 -10.30
N SER A 44 -4.31 -5.54 -11.04
CA SER A 44 -5.66 -5.65 -10.48
C SER A 44 -5.89 -6.89 -9.61
N ASN A 45 -5.04 -7.90 -9.71
CA ASN A 45 -5.13 -9.14 -8.92
C ASN A 45 -4.47 -9.02 -7.53
N ALA A 46 -3.78 -7.91 -7.23
CA ALA A 46 -3.15 -7.70 -5.93
C ALA A 46 -4.17 -7.19 -4.89
N ASN A 47 -4.77 -8.09 -4.10
CA ASN A 47 -5.77 -7.73 -3.10
C ASN A 47 -5.22 -6.98 -1.86
N ILE A 48 -3.89 -6.84 -1.72
CA ILE A 48 -3.25 -6.18 -0.58
C ILE A 48 -2.57 -4.90 -1.04
N TYR A 49 -3.20 -3.77 -0.72
CA TYR A 49 -2.68 -2.44 -0.98
C TYR A 49 -1.92 -1.89 0.22
N LEU A 50 -0.74 -1.33 -0.04
CA LEU A 50 0.06 -0.61 0.93
C LEU A 50 -0.01 0.87 0.62
N SER A 51 -0.31 1.68 1.64
CA SER A 51 -0.34 3.14 1.48
C SER A 51 1.06 3.69 1.14
N PRO A 52 1.20 4.52 0.11
CA PRO A 52 2.50 5.09 -0.26
C PRO A 52 3.05 6.03 0.82
N GLN A 53 2.18 6.73 1.56
CA GLN A 53 2.62 7.59 2.67
C GLN A 53 3.25 6.78 3.80
N PHE A 54 2.74 5.56 4.10
CA PHE A 54 3.39 4.71 5.09
C PHE A 54 4.79 4.26 4.65
N LEU A 55 4.99 3.96 3.36
CA LEU A 55 6.31 3.62 2.83
C LEU A 55 7.29 4.78 3.04
N ILE A 56 6.88 6.00 2.69
CA ILE A 56 7.69 7.21 2.89
C ILE A 56 8.01 7.39 4.37
N SER A 57 7.01 7.35 5.26
CA SER A 57 7.22 7.51 6.70
C SER A 57 8.12 6.42 7.29
N LYS A 58 8.00 5.17 6.82
CA LYS A 58 8.88 4.07 7.24
C LYS A 58 10.32 4.32 6.80
N SER A 59 10.54 4.78 5.57
CA SER A 59 11.89 5.11 5.08
C SER A 59 12.51 6.27 5.85
N ILE A 60 11.75 7.32 6.16
CA ILE A 60 12.21 8.42 7.02
C ILE A 60 12.58 7.90 8.40
N PHE A 61 11.73 7.07 9.01
CA PHE A 61 12.01 6.43 10.30
C PHE A 61 13.29 5.57 10.26
N GLN A 62 13.53 4.82 9.18
CA GLN A 62 14.73 4.02 9.00
C GLN A 62 15.99 4.88 8.86
N ILE A 63 15.96 5.92 8.04
CA ILE A 63 17.10 6.84 7.86
C ILE A 63 17.41 7.56 9.18
N PHE A 64 16.38 8.06 9.86
CA PHE A 64 16.50 8.70 11.17
C PHE A 64 17.08 7.72 12.20
N SER A 65 16.62 6.47 12.17
CA SER A 65 17.16 5.40 13.01
C SER A 65 18.62 5.12 12.68
N VAL A 66 19.06 5.10 11.42
CA VAL A 66 20.49 4.90 11.11
C VAL A 66 21.35 6.08 11.57
N ALA A 67 20.85 7.31 11.41
CA ALA A 67 21.54 8.52 11.83
C ALA A 67 21.74 8.54 13.36
N LEU A 68 20.69 8.27 14.14
CA LEU A 68 20.79 8.17 15.60
C LEU A 68 21.83 7.15 16.06
N ASN A 69 22.04 6.06 15.32
CA ASN A 69 22.91 4.95 15.74
C ASN A 69 24.34 5.45 15.68
N LYS A 70 24.69 6.06 14.54
CA LYS A 70 26.01 6.65 14.32
C LYS A 70 26.32 7.77 15.32
N THR A 71 25.32 8.59 15.68
CA THR A 71 25.53 9.72 16.59
C THR A 71 25.59 9.29 18.06
N LEU A 72 24.63 8.49 18.54
CA LEU A 72 24.49 8.18 19.97
C LEU A 72 25.44 7.10 20.47
N LYS A 73 25.85 6.16 19.60
CA LYS A 73 26.80 5.09 19.94
C LYS A 73 28.12 5.63 20.49
N HIS A 74 28.52 6.84 20.10
CA HIS A 74 29.75 7.47 20.58
C HIS A 74 29.65 8.00 22.02
N TYR A 75 28.43 8.33 22.49
CA TYR A 75 28.23 8.97 23.79
C TYR A 75 27.92 7.96 24.90
N ASN A 76 26.86 7.16 24.75
CA ASN A 76 26.43 6.20 25.78
C ASN A 76 25.50 5.13 25.21
N GLN A 77 25.91 3.87 25.23
CA GLN A 77 25.14 2.73 24.71
C GLN A 77 23.82 2.47 25.44
N SER A 78 23.74 2.73 26.75
CA SER A 78 22.48 2.53 27.50
C SER A 78 21.44 3.60 27.13
N LEU A 79 21.90 4.85 26.98
CA LEU A 79 21.04 5.96 26.57
C LEU A 79 20.58 5.82 25.11
N GLU A 80 21.42 5.27 24.23
CA GLU A 80 21.07 4.94 22.86
C GLU A 80 19.80 4.09 22.78
N GLY A 81 19.79 2.93 23.46
CA GLY A 81 18.65 2.01 23.45
C GLY A 81 17.35 2.65 23.95
N LEU A 82 17.43 3.50 24.97
CA LEU A 82 16.27 4.22 25.51
C LEU A 82 15.69 5.22 24.52
N VAL A 83 16.54 6.01 23.86
CA VAL A 83 16.10 6.98 22.84
C VAL A 83 15.42 6.25 21.68
N TYR A 84 16.01 5.14 21.20
CA TYR A 84 15.39 4.31 20.17
C TYR A 84 14.05 3.73 20.57
N PHE A 85 13.94 3.28 21.81
CA PHE A 85 12.70 2.75 22.34
C PHE A 85 11.60 3.82 22.28
N VAL A 86 11.87 5.03 22.75
CA VAL A 86 10.92 6.16 22.71
C VAL A 86 10.52 6.51 21.27
N VAL A 87 11.48 6.64 20.35
CA VAL A 87 11.20 6.94 18.94
C VAL A 87 10.37 5.82 18.29
N THR A 88 10.65 4.56 18.63
CA THR A 88 9.88 3.41 18.14
C THR A 88 8.45 3.42 18.69
N LEU A 89 8.23 3.80 19.95
CA LEU A 89 6.88 3.95 20.52
C LEU A 89 6.06 5.02 19.80
N VAL A 90 6.67 6.16 19.47
CA VAL A 90 6.03 7.21 18.66
C VAL A 90 5.63 6.68 17.29
N PHE A 91 6.52 5.92 16.64
CA PHE A 91 6.22 5.30 15.35
C PHE A 91 5.10 4.25 15.45
N ILE A 92 5.07 3.44 16.52
CA ILE A 92 3.97 2.50 16.79
C ILE A 92 2.65 3.26 16.91
N ALA A 93 2.60 4.33 17.72
CA ALA A 93 1.41 5.17 17.84
C ALA A 93 0.94 5.69 16.48
N TYR A 94 1.84 6.23 15.65
CA TYR A 94 1.54 6.63 14.28
C TYR A 94 0.91 5.48 13.46
N THR A 95 1.47 4.27 13.49
CA THR A 95 0.92 3.12 12.74
C THR A 95 -0.45 2.65 13.24
N ILE A 96 -0.78 2.91 14.50
CA ILE A 96 -2.10 2.58 15.07
C ILE A 96 -3.16 3.49 14.46
N PHE A 97 -2.88 4.80 14.35
CA PHE A 97 -3.80 5.79 13.79
C PHE A 97 -3.92 5.71 12.27
N TYR A 98 -2.79 5.61 11.56
CA TYR A 98 -2.77 5.75 10.10
C TYR A 98 -3.24 4.49 9.33
N LYS A 99 -3.18 3.29 9.93
CA LYS A 99 -3.56 1.99 9.32
C LYS A 99 -2.85 1.74 7.96
N PRO A 100 -1.60 1.24 7.98
CA PRO A 100 -0.76 1.19 6.79
C PRO A 100 -1.29 0.36 5.60
N TYR A 101 -2.00 -0.72 5.89
CA TYR A 101 -2.56 -1.65 4.92
C TYR A 101 -4.08 -1.55 4.88
N ASN A 102 -4.67 -1.84 3.72
CA ASN A 102 -6.13 -2.05 3.63
C ASN A 102 -6.59 -3.29 4.42
N TYR A 103 -5.69 -4.25 4.65
CA TYR A 103 -6.01 -5.51 5.31
C TYR A 103 -5.70 -5.48 6.82
N HIS A 104 -6.71 -5.71 7.66
CA HIS A 104 -6.56 -5.65 9.11
C HIS A 104 -5.54 -6.64 9.68
N ARG A 105 -5.38 -7.83 9.09
CA ARG A 105 -4.36 -8.80 9.52
C ARG A 105 -2.94 -8.27 9.30
N CYS A 106 -2.68 -7.68 8.13
CA CYS A 106 -1.37 -7.09 7.84
C CYS A 106 -1.05 -5.92 8.79
N ASN A 107 -2.06 -5.12 9.12
CA ASN A 107 -1.94 -4.08 10.14
C ASN A 107 -1.60 -4.65 11.52
N LEU A 108 -2.25 -5.75 11.93
CA LEU A 108 -1.97 -6.45 13.18
C LEU A 108 -0.51 -6.93 13.21
N TRP A 109 -0.08 -7.69 12.20
CA TRP A 109 1.29 -8.21 12.13
C TRP A 109 2.34 -7.11 12.08
N THR A 110 2.05 -6.00 11.40
CA THR A 110 2.94 -4.84 11.38
C THR A 110 3.12 -4.25 12.78
N ARG A 111 2.02 -4.05 13.51
CA ARG A 111 2.07 -3.56 14.90
C ARG A 111 2.81 -4.51 15.82
N ILE A 112 2.59 -5.82 15.68
CA ILE A 112 3.28 -6.85 16.45
C ILE A 112 4.78 -6.85 16.14
N SER A 113 5.17 -6.74 14.87
CA SER A 113 6.59 -6.65 14.50
C SER A 113 7.28 -5.43 15.11
N LEU A 114 6.59 -4.28 15.16
CA LEU A 114 7.11 -3.08 15.82
C LEU A 114 7.14 -3.23 17.35
N LEU A 115 6.17 -3.92 17.95
CA LEU A 115 6.21 -4.26 19.38
C LEU A 115 7.37 -5.21 19.72
N CYS A 116 7.67 -6.20 18.87
CA CYS A 116 8.84 -7.04 19.03
C CYS A 116 10.14 -6.23 18.95
N LEU A 117 10.20 -5.24 18.06
CA LEU A 117 11.33 -4.30 17.98
C LEU A 117 11.44 -3.49 19.28
N ALA A 118 10.35 -2.90 19.75
CA ALA A 118 10.32 -2.13 21.00
C ALA A 118 10.74 -2.99 22.22
N TRP A 119 10.25 -4.22 22.31
CA TRP A 119 10.67 -5.19 23.33
C TRP A 119 12.19 -5.42 23.30
N SER A 120 12.75 -5.64 22.11
CA SER A 120 14.18 -5.87 21.92
C SER A 120 15.03 -4.67 22.36
N LEU A 121 14.59 -3.45 22.02
CA LEU A 121 15.25 -2.21 22.41
C LEU A 121 15.20 -1.99 23.92
N MET A 122 14.05 -2.27 24.54
CA MET A 122 13.89 -2.20 26.00
C MET A 122 14.81 -3.20 26.70
N LEU A 123 14.83 -4.45 26.27
CA LEU A 123 15.66 -5.49 26.88
C LEU A 123 17.16 -5.22 26.67
N SER A 124 17.56 -4.69 25.52
CA SER A 124 18.94 -4.26 25.25
C SER A 124 19.34 -3.10 26.16
N SER A 125 18.47 -2.11 26.36
CA SER A 125 18.73 -0.97 27.27
C SER A 125 18.93 -1.44 28.71
N ILE A 126 18.09 -2.38 29.18
CA ILE A 126 18.20 -2.98 30.51
C ILE A 126 19.50 -3.78 30.63
N TYR A 127 19.86 -4.57 29.62
CA TYR A 127 21.09 -5.36 29.63
C TYR A 127 22.35 -4.50 29.80
N TYR A 128 22.41 -3.34 29.15
CA TYR A 128 23.52 -2.40 29.31
C TYR A 128 23.46 -1.59 30.61
N ALA A 129 22.26 -1.41 31.20
CA ALA A 129 22.11 -0.70 32.47
C ALA A 129 22.45 -1.57 33.70
N VAL A 130 22.22 -2.88 33.61
CA VAL A 130 22.45 -3.83 34.71
C VAL A 130 23.90 -4.33 34.69
N THR A 131 24.58 -4.26 35.83
CA THR A 131 26.00 -4.65 35.99
C THR A 131 26.25 -6.16 35.83
N TYR A 132 25.20 -6.98 35.92
CA TYR A 132 25.30 -8.43 35.83
C TYR A 132 24.97 -8.94 34.42
N HIS A 133 26.00 -9.32 33.67
CA HIS A 133 25.90 -9.68 32.26
C HIS A 133 25.84 -11.21 32.05
N ASN A 134 24.71 -11.82 32.38
CA ASN A 134 24.44 -13.22 32.00
C ASN A 134 23.83 -13.29 30.59
N PHE A 135 24.69 -13.57 29.61
CA PHE A 135 24.29 -13.63 28.20
C PHE A 135 23.19 -14.68 27.92
N SER A 136 23.30 -15.88 28.50
CA SER A 136 22.30 -16.94 28.31
C SER A 136 20.90 -16.53 28.79
N PHE A 137 20.84 -15.87 29.96
CA PHE A 137 19.59 -15.38 30.51
C PHE A 137 18.95 -14.30 29.64
N TRP A 138 19.76 -13.37 29.12
CA TRP A 138 19.31 -12.31 28.22
C TRP A 138 18.73 -12.89 26.92
N ILE A 139 19.39 -13.88 26.30
CA ILE A 139 18.87 -14.58 25.12
C ILE A 139 17.54 -15.26 25.43
N SER A 140 17.43 -15.98 26.54
CA SER A 140 16.19 -16.66 26.93
C SER A 140 15.03 -15.69 27.11
N MET A 141 15.26 -14.55 27.77
CA MET A 141 14.28 -13.46 27.91
C MET A 141 13.86 -12.89 26.55
N GLN A 142 14.82 -12.70 25.63
CA GLN A 142 14.57 -12.15 24.30
C GLN A 142 13.63 -13.06 23.49
N PHE A 143 13.95 -14.34 23.37
CA PHE A 143 13.12 -15.31 22.65
C PHE A 143 11.78 -15.55 23.35
N GLY A 144 11.78 -15.61 24.69
CA GLY A 144 10.55 -15.76 25.48
C GLY A 144 9.55 -14.64 25.19
N GLY A 145 10.01 -13.38 25.19
CA GLY A 145 9.16 -12.23 24.87
C GLY A 145 8.60 -12.27 23.44
N TRP A 146 9.39 -12.66 22.45
CA TRP A 146 8.92 -12.80 21.06
C TRP A 146 7.86 -13.89 20.92
N ILE A 147 8.07 -15.06 21.55
CA ILE A 147 7.09 -16.16 21.51
C ILE A 147 5.76 -15.70 22.12
N ILE A 148 5.80 -15.01 23.26
CA ILE A 148 4.60 -14.48 23.92
C ILE A 148 3.87 -13.47 23.01
N LEU A 149 4.59 -12.51 22.42
CA LEU A 149 3.99 -11.51 21.54
C LEU A 149 3.37 -12.13 20.28
N ILE A 150 4.05 -13.10 19.67
CA ILE A 150 3.55 -13.82 18.49
C ILE A 150 2.33 -14.67 18.86
N ALA A 151 2.34 -15.35 20.01
CA ALA A 151 1.19 -16.13 20.49
C ALA A 151 -0.03 -15.24 20.75
N ILE A 152 0.14 -14.06 21.36
CA ILE A 152 -0.93 -13.07 21.54
C ILE A 152 -1.47 -12.62 20.18
N ALA A 153 -0.59 -12.29 19.24
CA ALA A 153 -0.97 -11.91 17.88
C ALA A 153 -1.80 -13.00 17.18
N TRP A 154 -1.38 -14.25 17.34
CA TRP A 154 -2.04 -15.42 16.79
C TRP A 154 -3.46 -15.57 17.35
N VAL A 155 -3.61 -15.50 18.67
CA VAL A 155 -4.93 -15.58 19.34
C VAL A 155 -5.84 -14.44 18.88
N ILE A 156 -5.34 -13.20 18.80
CA ILE A 156 -6.10 -12.04 18.31
C ILE A 156 -6.50 -12.22 16.85
N GLN A 157 -5.59 -12.71 16.00
CA GLN A 157 -5.88 -12.98 14.60
C GLN A 157 -7.04 -13.96 14.46
N HIS A 158 -7.00 -15.10 15.17
CA HIS A 158 -8.02 -16.13 15.06
C HIS A 158 -9.38 -15.65 15.61
N LYS A 159 -9.40 -14.85 16.68
CA LYS A 159 -10.65 -14.34 17.27
C LYS A 159 -11.28 -13.20 16.48
N LYS A 160 -10.48 -12.24 16.00
CA LYS A 160 -10.99 -10.95 15.48
C LYS A 160 -10.94 -10.84 13.96
N TYR A 161 -10.05 -11.57 13.30
CA TYR A 161 -9.80 -11.42 11.87
C TYR A 161 -9.79 -12.79 11.17
N PRO A 162 -10.94 -13.44 10.93
CA PRO A 162 -11.01 -14.69 10.15
C PRO A 162 -10.53 -14.50 8.69
N SER A 163 -10.13 -15.59 8.03
CA SER A 163 -9.41 -15.54 6.75
C SER A 163 -10.36 -15.31 5.60
N LEU A 164 -10.76 -14.06 5.43
CA LEU A 164 -11.45 -13.62 4.25
C LEU A 164 -10.44 -12.77 3.48
N LEU A 165 -9.56 -13.41 2.71
CA LEU A 165 -9.09 -12.72 1.51
C LEU A 165 -10.33 -12.66 0.62
N TYR A 166 -11.08 -11.56 0.71
CA TYR A 166 -12.07 -11.25 -0.30
C TYR A 166 -11.29 -11.06 -1.60
N SER A 167 -11.09 -12.14 -2.34
CA SER A 167 -11.08 -12.04 -3.79
C SER A 167 -12.49 -11.59 -4.13
N PRO A 168 -12.71 -10.40 -4.73
CA PRO A 168 -14.02 -10.14 -5.32
C PRO A 168 -14.29 -11.35 -6.21
N LYS A 169 -15.32 -12.14 -5.86
CA LYS A 169 -15.78 -13.27 -6.69
C LYS A 169 -15.75 -12.75 -8.12
N GLY A 170 -14.92 -13.38 -8.97
CA GLY A 170 -14.79 -12.97 -10.37
C GLY A 170 -16.19 -12.71 -10.88
N VAL A 171 -16.43 -11.47 -11.31
CA VAL A 171 -17.76 -11.06 -11.77
C VAL A 171 -18.17 -12.12 -12.77
N ASN A 172 -19.25 -12.85 -12.47
CA ASN A 172 -19.71 -13.96 -13.29
C ASN A 172 -19.70 -13.45 -14.73
N ILE A 173 -18.94 -14.10 -15.62
CA ILE A 173 -18.81 -13.68 -17.03
C ILE A 173 -20.21 -13.50 -17.64
N ASN A 174 -21.16 -14.32 -17.18
CA ASN A 174 -22.57 -14.25 -17.55
C ASN A 174 -23.26 -12.93 -17.14
N THR A 175 -22.90 -12.31 -15.99
CA THR A 175 -23.41 -10.99 -15.59
C THR A 175 -22.77 -9.87 -16.40
N LEU A 176 -21.48 -9.98 -16.75
CA LEU A 176 -20.80 -9.05 -17.65
C LEU A 176 -21.38 -9.11 -19.07
N PHE A 177 -21.64 -10.31 -19.58
CA PHE A 177 -22.32 -10.52 -20.87
C PHE A 177 -23.76 -10.01 -20.85
N LYS A 178 -24.53 -10.30 -19.80
CA LYS A 178 -25.88 -9.74 -19.64
C LYS A 178 -25.84 -8.22 -19.59
N PHE A 179 -24.89 -7.61 -18.88
CA PHE A 179 -24.79 -6.15 -18.84
C PHE A 179 -24.43 -5.55 -20.21
N ALA A 180 -23.53 -6.18 -20.96
CA ALA A 180 -23.17 -5.74 -22.30
C ALA A 180 -24.32 -5.90 -23.32
N LEU A 181 -25.00 -7.06 -23.30
CA LEU A 181 -26.11 -7.36 -24.20
C LEU A 181 -27.37 -6.56 -23.87
N THR A 182 -27.73 -6.41 -22.58
CA THR A 182 -28.89 -5.60 -22.18
C THR A 182 -28.70 -4.12 -22.52
N LYS A 183 -27.46 -3.60 -22.48
CA LYS A 183 -27.19 -2.22 -22.90
C LYS A 183 -27.34 -2.02 -24.42
N GLN A 184 -26.99 -3.03 -25.23
CA GLN A 184 -27.24 -3.01 -26.67
C GLN A 184 -28.73 -3.04 -26.99
N VAL A 185 -29.49 -3.93 -26.34
CA VAL A 185 -30.94 -4.04 -26.55
C VAL A 185 -31.67 -2.73 -26.19
N MET A 186 -31.33 -2.13 -25.04
CA MET A 186 -31.88 -0.83 -24.65
C MET A 186 -31.56 0.29 -25.64
N LEU A 187 -30.36 0.29 -26.23
CA LEU A 187 -29.97 1.29 -27.23
C LEU A 187 -30.74 1.10 -28.55
N GLU A 188 -30.91 -0.14 -29.01
CA GLU A 188 -31.73 -0.45 -30.20
C GLU A 188 -33.20 -0.07 -30.00
N GLU A 189 -33.79 -0.36 -28.83
CA GLU A 189 -35.16 0.04 -28.53
C GLU A 189 -35.34 1.57 -28.51
N VAL A 190 -34.38 2.30 -27.94
CA VAL A 190 -34.40 3.76 -27.93
C VAL A 190 -34.25 4.33 -29.35
N ILE A 191 -33.36 3.76 -30.18
CA ILE A 191 -33.18 4.16 -31.58
C ILE A 191 -34.45 3.87 -32.38
N LYS A 192 -35.05 2.68 -32.24
CA LYS A 192 -36.28 2.29 -32.94
C LYS A 192 -37.48 3.15 -32.54
N LYS A 193 -37.57 3.51 -31.26
CA LYS A 193 -38.62 4.42 -30.77
C LYS A 193 -38.44 5.83 -31.33
N HIS A 194 -37.20 6.31 -31.49
CA HIS A 194 -36.94 7.60 -32.10
C HIS A 194 -37.14 7.57 -33.62
N SER A 195 -36.75 6.51 -34.33
CA SER A 195 -36.93 6.41 -35.79
C SER A 195 -38.42 6.40 -36.19
N HIS A 196 -39.28 5.69 -35.44
CA HIS A 196 -40.72 5.76 -35.67
C HIS A 196 -41.33 7.13 -35.33
N ALA A 197 -40.76 7.85 -34.36
CA ALA A 197 -41.21 9.22 -34.09
C ALA A 197 -40.88 10.17 -35.26
N TYR A 198 -39.80 9.93 -36.02
CA TYR A 198 -39.46 10.72 -37.20
C TYR A 198 -40.32 10.38 -38.43
N GLU A 199 -40.67 9.11 -38.66
CA GLU A 199 -41.57 8.71 -39.77
C GLU A 199 -42.98 9.31 -39.63
N VAL A 200 -43.52 9.38 -38.41
CA VAL A 200 -44.85 9.96 -38.15
C VAL A 200 -44.87 11.47 -38.39
N TYR A 201 -43.75 12.17 -38.21
CA TYR A 201 -43.67 13.60 -38.53
C TYR A 201 -43.60 13.87 -40.04
N ASP A 202 -42.95 13.00 -40.81
CA ASP A 202 -42.79 13.18 -42.27
C ASP A 202 -44.11 12.95 -43.03
N GLU A 203 -44.94 11.98 -42.61
CA GLU A 203 -46.29 11.79 -43.18
C GLU A 203 -47.24 12.96 -42.88
N SER A 204 -47.09 13.61 -41.72
CA SER A 204 -47.92 14.76 -41.36
C SER A 204 -47.54 16.05 -42.11
N ALA A 205 -46.26 16.20 -42.49
CA ALA A 205 -45.77 17.33 -43.27
C ALA A 205 -46.08 17.21 -44.77
N GLY A 206 -46.07 15.99 -45.33
CA GLY A 206 -46.43 15.72 -46.73
C GLY A 206 -47.92 15.94 -47.04
N SER A 207 -48.81 15.73 -46.07
CA SER A 207 -50.27 15.89 -46.26
C SER A 207 -50.73 17.36 -46.36
N GLN A 208 -50.05 18.29 -45.67
CA GLN A 208 -50.47 19.71 -45.71
C GLN A 208 -50.06 20.44 -47.00
N ILE A 209 -49.04 19.99 -47.72
CA ILE A 209 -48.59 20.64 -48.96
C ILE A 209 -49.58 20.39 -50.11
N ASN A 210 -50.29 19.26 -50.13
CA ASN A 210 -51.27 18.96 -51.17
C ASN A 210 -52.61 19.69 -51.01
N SER A 211 -52.91 20.24 -49.83
CA SER A 211 -54.15 21.02 -49.60
C SER A 211 -54.04 22.49 -50.03
N LYS A 212 -52.83 23.06 -50.07
CA LYS A 212 -52.62 24.47 -50.47
C LYS A 212 -52.55 24.69 -51.98
N ASN A 213 -52.21 23.66 -52.77
CA ASN A 213 -52.16 23.78 -54.24
C ASN A 213 -53.53 23.64 -54.92
N ILE A 214 -54.58 23.20 -54.21
CA ILE A 214 -55.94 23.10 -54.75
C ILE A 214 -56.72 24.41 -54.58
N LEU A 215 -56.30 25.29 -53.65
CA LEU A 215 -56.97 26.59 -53.40
C LEU A 215 -56.42 27.75 -54.23
N LEU A 216 -55.31 27.58 -54.96
CA LEU A 216 -54.68 28.64 -55.76
C LEU A 216 -55.01 28.58 -57.27
N SER A 217 -55.78 27.59 -57.74
CA SER A 217 -56.21 27.49 -59.15
C SER A 217 -57.57 28.10 -59.44
N HIS A 218 -58.27 28.67 -58.43
CA HIS A 218 -59.63 29.18 -58.59
C HIS A 218 -59.75 30.72 -58.74
N ASP A 219 -58.64 31.47 -58.63
CA ASP A 219 -58.65 32.95 -58.61
C ASP A 219 -58.01 33.62 -59.87
N ILE A 220 -57.87 32.91 -61.00
CA ILE A 220 -57.23 33.48 -62.22
C ILE A 220 -58.23 33.84 -63.34
N ASN A 221 -59.55 33.65 -63.14
CA ASN A 221 -60.57 34.01 -64.14
C ASN A 221 -61.60 35.03 -63.63
N SER A 222 -61.15 36.22 -63.21
CA SER A 222 -61.98 37.43 -63.14
C SER A 222 -61.16 38.69 -63.41
#